data_AF-A0AAV0XJH1-F1
#
_entry.id   AF-A0AAV0XJH1-F1
#
_cell.length_a   1.000
_cell.length_b   1.000
_cell.length_c   1.000
_cell.angle_alpha   90.00
_cell.angle_beta   90.00
_cell.angle_gamma   90.00
#
_symmetry.space_group_name_H-M   'P 1'
#
loop_
_entity.id
_entity.type
_entity.pdbx_description
1 polymer ?
#
loop_
_entity_poly.entity_id
_entity_poly.type
_entity_poly.pdbx_seq_one_letter_code
_entity_poly.pdbx_strand_id
1 'polypeptide(L)'
;MRDTAQNKLIELQHNPSSIRNICIMAHVDHGKTTLADSLVASNGVISQKMVGKLRYMDSRRDEQQRGITMKSSSIALYHCKNESEYLINVIDCPGHVDFFSEVSTALRLCDGAIIIVDVVEGVCPQTQACLKQIWSENIKPILVLNKIDRLILEFKLTPLDAYIHLLKCSNKEAETKRGVGVQSGEDLYNQWSTAIEAADDSDLYVSPNQGNVVFASAADGWAFRNRLKFSVKQNLGVNVDVLKKTLWGDFYLHSKTKRIMKGAQEKAKKPIFVQMILENIWLIYDVIINQKDKERLSKIAESMNVTLFARDLRQTDTRILLQSFLSQWIPLSLSVLGMVCDKCPSPNQLTDVKIENLLCPPMKEFNLMPKETIALKTVFSKCSPDDASVPVIAFVSKMFPIKRKYLPQNKPKVLTAEEIAKRRELARIKHALKSSAIKTEDSETKCSITVNNEENKPEVIEPTQNENDVMFIAFGRMYSGTIRRGQEIYVLGPKHDPSKITDSDFYVDEKCTLATLKSDQHIMKTIITDLYMLMGRDLEPVDEVPAGNIWCG
;
A
#
# COMPACT_ATOMS: atom_id res chain seq x y z
N MET A 1 3.92 22.10 -2.55
CA MET A 1 3.04 20.92 -2.71
C MET A 1 3.57 19.69 -1.97
N ARG A 2 4.87 19.33 -2.06
CA ARG A 2 5.41 18.20 -1.28
C ARG A 2 5.43 18.48 0.23
N ASP A 3 5.92 19.64 0.66
CA ASP A 3 5.98 19.99 2.09
C ASP A 3 4.60 20.09 2.74
N THR A 4 3.61 20.62 2.00
CA THR A 4 2.20 20.63 2.44
C THR A 4 1.57 19.24 2.53
N ALA A 5 2.02 18.27 1.72
CA ALA A 5 1.54 16.90 1.79
C ALA A 5 2.18 16.16 2.97
N GLN A 6 3.46 16.39 3.25
CA GLN A 6 4.15 15.79 4.41
C GLN A 6 3.56 16.25 5.74
N ASN A 7 3.30 17.55 5.91
CA ASN A 7 2.67 18.06 7.13
C ASN A 7 1.27 17.45 7.35
N LYS A 8 0.49 17.27 6.28
CA LYS A 8 -0.79 16.57 6.35
C LYS A 8 -0.65 15.09 6.70
N LEU A 9 0.37 14.40 6.20
CA LEU A 9 0.62 13.00 6.56
C LEU A 9 0.87 12.89 8.07
N ILE A 10 1.70 13.76 8.64
CA ILE A 10 2.01 13.80 10.08
C ILE A 10 0.73 14.08 10.89
N GLU A 11 -0.08 15.05 10.49
CA GLU A 11 -1.35 15.34 11.16
C GLU A 11 -2.30 14.12 11.16
N LEU A 12 -2.40 13.43 10.03
CA LEU A 12 -3.23 12.23 9.90
C LEU A 12 -2.68 11.02 10.67
N GLN A 13 -1.38 10.98 10.97
CA GLN A 13 -0.79 9.90 11.77
C GLN A 13 -1.35 9.88 13.19
N HIS A 14 -1.67 11.04 13.78
CA HIS A 14 -2.24 11.12 15.12
C HIS A 14 -3.69 10.64 15.20
N ASN A 15 -4.41 10.57 14.07
CA ASN A 15 -5.78 10.09 14.04
C ASN A 15 -5.86 8.66 13.48
N PRO A 16 -5.90 7.63 14.33
CA PRO A 16 -5.88 6.26 13.86
C PRO A 16 -7.16 5.84 13.13
N SER A 17 -8.27 6.57 13.28
CA SER A 17 -9.50 6.34 12.49
C SER A 17 -9.30 6.64 11.00
N SER A 18 -8.36 7.51 10.65
CA SER A 18 -8.03 7.90 9.28
C SER A 18 -6.93 7.04 8.64
N ILE A 19 -6.33 6.12 9.40
CA ILE A 19 -5.24 5.27 8.91
C ILE A 19 -5.81 3.98 8.30
N ARG A 20 -5.22 3.50 7.20
CA ARG A 20 -5.47 2.18 6.62
C ARG A 20 -4.14 1.50 6.30
N ASN A 21 -3.88 0.35 6.90
CA ASN A 21 -2.69 -0.44 6.61
C ASN A 21 -3.05 -1.57 5.65
N ILE A 22 -2.47 -1.57 4.45
CA ILE A 22 -2.75 -2.59 3.44
C ILE A 22 -1.48 -3.22 2.89
N CYS A 23 -1.57 -4.50 2.54
CA CYS A 23 -0.54 -5.16 1.73
C CYS A 23 -1.06 -5.42 0.31
N ILE A 24 -0.14 -5.46 -0.66
CA ILE A 24 -0.43 -5.89 -2.03
C ILE A 24 0.19 -7.26 -2.25
N MET A 25 -0.63 -8.24 -2.61
CA MET A 25 -0.27 -9.63 -2.84
C MET A 25 -0.72 -10.05 -4.24
N ALA A 26 0.14 -10.76 -4.96
CA ALA A 26 -0.15 -11.24 -6.30
C ALA A 26 0.76 -12.41 -6.65
N HIS A 27 0.36 -13.20 -7.65
CA HIS A 27 1.30 -14.07 -8.32
C HIS A 27 2.34 -13.26 -9.10
N VAL A 28 3.46 -13.90 -9.46
CA VAL A 28 4.51 -13.30 -10.30
C VAL A 28 3.87 -12.85 -11.62
N ASP A 29 4.27 -11.68 -12.10
CA ASP A 29 3.80 -11.08 -13.35
C ASP A 29 2.30 -10.77 -13.44
N HIS A 30 1.53 -10.82 -12.34
CA HIS A 30 0.11 -10.38 -12.33
C HIS A 30 -0.08 -8.85 -12.32
N GLY A 31 1.01 -8.10 -12.40
CA GLY A 31 1.00 -6.63 -12.49
C GLY A 31 1.01 -5.91 -11.14
N LYS A 32 1.49 -6.57 -10.08
CA LYS A 32 1.67 -5.99 -8.73
C LYS A 32 2.49 -4.71 -8.73
N THR A 33 3.70 -4.76 -9.27
CA THR A 33 4.62 -3.61 -9.29
C THR A 33 4.03 -2.45 -10.11
N THR A 34 3.35 -2.75 -11.22
CA THR A 34 2.66 -1.73 -12.03
C THR A 34 1.50 -1.08 -11.28
N LEU A 35 0.72 -1.87 -10.52
CA LEU A 35 -0.34 -1.35 -9.66
C LEU A 35 0.24 -0.46 -8.56
N ALA A 36 1.25 -0.94 -7.84
CA ALA A 36 1.93 -0.19 -6.79
C ALA A 36 2.47 1.15 -7.33
N ASP A 37 3.21 1.13 -8.44
CA ASP A 37 3.70 2.34 -9.09
C ASP A 37 2.57 3.32 -9.46
N SER A 38 1.43 2.81 -9.94
CA SER A 38 0.27 3.66 -10.28
C SER A 38 -0.31 4.38 -9.06
N LEU A 39 -0.33 3.70 -7.89
CA LEU A 39 -0.75 4.31 -6.61
C LEU A 39 0.26 5.36 -6.13
N VAL A 40 1.55 5.09 -6.27
CA VAL A 40 2.61 6.05 -5.93
C VAL A 40 2.56 7.28 -6.86
N ALA A 41 2.25 7.07 -8.15
CA ALA A 41 2.16 8.13 -9.14
C ALA A 41 0.96 9.08 -8.90
N SER A 42 -0.15 8.59 -8.35
CA SER A 42 -1.30 9.45 -8.05
C SER A 42 -1.00 10.46 -6.95
N ASN A 43 -0.04 10.16 -6.09
CA ASN A 43 0.36 11.03 -5.00
C ASN A 43 1.50 11.99 -5.37
N GLY A 44 1.88 12.04 -6.66
CA GLY A 44 2.91 12.95 -7.16
C GLY A 44 4.34 12.60 -6.73
N VAL A 45 4.54 11.42 -6.15
CA VAL A 45 5.87 10.91 -5.79
C VAL A 45 6.66 10.59 -7.06
N ILE A 46 6.01 9.92 -8.02
CA ILE A 46 6.56 9.65 -9.36
C ILE A 46 5.67 10.22 -10.45
N SER A 47 6.23 10.44 -11.65
CA SER A 47 5.43 10.81 -12.83
C SER A 47 4.65 9.61 -13.37
N GLN A 48 3.42 9.83 -13.83
CA GLN A 48 2.58 8.82 -14.48
C GLN A 48 3.28 8.11 -15.66
N LYS A 49 4.19 8.79 -16.36
CA LYS A 49 4.97 8.19 -17.47
C LYS A 49 6.01 7.16 -17.03
N MET A 50 6.39 7.17 -15.75
CA MET A 50 7.40 6.29 -15.16
C MET A 50 6.79 5.03 -14.53
N VAL A 51 5.46 4.95 -14.47
CA VAL A 51 4.72 3.81 -13.93
C VAL A 51 5.08 2.53 -14.67
N GLY A 52 5.40 1.47 -13.94
CA GLY A 52 5.76 0.15 -14.48
C GLY A 52 7.17 0.06 -15.06
N LYS A 53 7.85 1.19 -15.28
CA LYS A 53 9.24 1.26 -15.76
C LYS A 53 10.23 1.39 -14.61
N LEU A 54 9.93 2.29 -13.67
CA LEU A 54 10.84 2.62 -12.58
C LEU A 54 10.85 1.55 -11.48
N ARG A 55 9.70 0.89 -11.25
CA ARG A 55 9.49 -0.05 -10.14
C ARG A 55 9.92 0.59 -8.82
N TYR A 56 9.18 1.62 -8.41
CA TYR A 56 9.62 2.51 -7.35
C TYR A 56 9.91 1.76 -6.04
N MET A 57 9.06 0.79 -5.70
CA MET A 57 9.18 -0.02 -4.47
C MET A 57 10.32 -1.05 -4.52
N ASP A 58 10.70 -1.51 -5.72
CA ASP A 58 11.82 -2.42 -5.97
C ASP A 58 13.13 -1.60 -6.05
N SER A 59 13.62 -1.16 -4.89
CA SER A 59 14.77 -0.25 -4.80
C SER A 59 16.12 -0.95 -4.94
N ARG A 60 16.17 -2.26 -4.64
CA ARG A 60 17.44 -2.99 -4.60
C ARG A 60 17.92 -3.36 -5.99
N ARG A 61 19.24 -3.41 -6.18
CA ARG A 61 19.86 -3.73 -7.48
C ARG A 61 19.55 -5.14 -7.97
N ASP A 62 19.50 -6.10 -7.05
CA ASP A 62 19.14 -7.50 -7.33
C ASP A 62 17.68 -7.63 -7.77
N GLU A 63 16.77 -6.90 -7.15
CA GLU A 63 15.35 -6.85 -7.54
C GLU A 63 15.17 -6.26 -8.95
N GLN A 64 15.84 -5.14 -9.24
CA GLN A 64 15.79 -4.50 -10.55
C GLN A 64 16.37 -5.38 -11.66
N GLN A 65 17.48 -6.08 -11.39
CA GLN A 65 18.11 -6.99 -12.35
C GLN A 65 17.25 -8.22 -12.63
N ARG A 66 16.65 -8.82 -11.61
CA ARG A 66 15.83 -10.03 -11.77
C ARG A 66 14.40 -9.72 -12.20
N GLY A 67 13.97 -8.48 -12.06
CA GLY A 67 12.61 -8.07 -12.37
C GLY A 67 11.56 -8.69 -11.44
N ILE A 68 11.93 -9.01 -10.21
CA ILE A 68 11.01 -9.55 -9.19
C ILE A 68 11.19 -8.82 -7.87
N THR A 69 10.09 -8.60 -7.15
CA THR A 69 10.12 -8.11 -5.77
C THR A 69 10.61 -9.24 -4.86
N MET A 70 11.65 -8.97 -4.07
CA MET A 70 12.21 -9.93 -3.11
C MET A 70 11.95 -9.50 -1.67
N LYS A 71 12.00 -8.18 -1.41
CA LYS A 71 11.83 -7.58 -0.09
C LYS A 71 10.57 -6.75 -0.03
N SER A 72 9.87 -6.81 1.10
CA SER A 72 8.71 -5.95 1.30
C SER A 72 9.15 -4.51 1.60
N SER A 73 8.53 -3.55 0.92
CA SER A 73 8.77 -2.12 1.11
C SER A 73 7.44 -1.46 1.43
N SER A 74 7.44 -0.41 2.26
CA SER A 74 6.23 0.36 2.55
C SER A 74 6.31 1.78 2.00
N ILE A 75 5.15 2.36 1.74
CA ILE A 75 5.01 3.78 1.41
C ILE A 75 3.70 4.31 2.01
N ALA A 76 3.74 5.51 2.56
CA ALA A 76 2.57 6.21 3.05
C ALA A 76 1.93 7.05 1.93
N LEU A 77 0.65 6.84 1.68
CA LEU A 77 -0.12 7.53 0.65
C LEU A 77 -1.26 8.36 1.28
N TYR A 78 -1.29 9.65 1.00
CA TYR A 78 -2.44 10.51 1.26
C TYR A 78 -3.57 10.26 0.25
N HIS A 79 -4.80 10.09 0.72
CA HIS A 79 -5.98 9.96 -0.12
C HIS A 79 -7.16 10.76 0.45
N CYS A 80 -7.81 11.57 -0.39
CA CYS A 80 -9.02 12.30 0.00
C CYS A 80 -10.25 11.71 -0.71
N LYS A 81 -11.28 11.41 0.06
CA LYS A 81 -12.53 10.82 -0.41
C LYS A 81 -13.72 11.49 0.25
N ASN A 82 -14.58 12.12 -0.55
CA ASN A 82 -15.79 12.82 -0.08
C ASN A 82 -15.48 13.73 1.13
N GLU A 83 -14.44 14.57 1.02
CA GLU A 83 -13.99 15.52 2.06
C GLU A 83 -13.32 14.86 3.29
N SER A 84 -13.33 13.53 3.40
CA SER A 84 -12.56 12.81 4.42
C SER A 84 -11.13 12.53 3.93
N GLU A 85 -10.14 12.82 4.76
CA GLU A 85 -8.73 12.59 4.49
C GLU A 85 -8.25 11.30 5.17
N TYR A 86 -7.49 10.50 4.42
CA TYR A 86 -7.00 9.19 4.85
C TYR A 86 -5.49 9.06 4.61
N LEU A 87 -4.82 8.39 5.55
CA LEU A 87 -3.45 7.93 5.44
C LEU A 87 -3.44 6.44 5.13
N ILE A 88 -2.98 6.05 3.95
CA ILE A 88 -2.95 4.66 3.52
C ILE A 88 -1.50 4.20 3.47
N ASN A 89 -1.12 3.33 4.41
CA ASN A 89 0.19 2.68 4.40
C ASN A 89 0.10 1.45 3.50
N VAL A 90 0.85 1.47 2.39
CA VAL A 90 0.88 0.39 1.41
C VAL A 90 2.19 -0.38 1.58
N ILE A 91 2.09 -1.67 1.89
CA ILE A 91 3.22 -2.60 1.88
C ILE A 91 3.17 -3.42 0.59
N ASP A 92 4.22 -3.32 -0.21
CA ASP A 92 4.37 -4.16 -1.40
C ASP A 92 5.03 -5.49 -1.02
N CYS A 93 4.33 -6.61 -1.19
CA CYS A 93 4.84 -7.94 -0.83
C CYS A 93 5.49 -8.64 -2.04
N PRO A 94 6.45 -9.56 -1.84
CA PRO A 94 6.99 -10.35 -2.93
C PRO A 94 5.93 -11.35 -3.46
N GLY A 95 5.93 -11.59 -4.78
CA GLY A 95 4.99 -12.52 -5.43
C GLY A 95 5.54 -13.92 -5.69
N HIS A 96 6.84 -14.11 -5.47
CA HIS A 96 7.51 -15.40 -5.68
C HIS A 96 7.39 -16.29 -4.43
N VAL A 97 7.20 -17.59 -4.63
CA VAL A 97 6.95 -18.58 -3.55
C VAL A 97 8.09 -18.66 -2.52
N ASP A 98 9.34 -18.50 -2.96
CA ASP A 98 10.52 -18.53 -2.09
C ASP A 98 10.52 -17.44 -1.01
N PHE A 99 9.77 -16.35 -1.22
CA PHE A 99 9.70 -15.22 -0.29
C PHE A 99 8.39 -15.19 0.50
N PHE A 100 7.69 -16.32 0.60
CA PHE A 100 6.41 -16.41 1.30
C PHE A 100 6.52 -16.07 2.80
N SER A 101 7.67 -16.32 3.44
CA SER A 101 7.93 -15.88 4.82
C SER A 101 7.83 -14.35 4.95
N GLU A 102 8.27 -13.61 3.93
CA GLU A 102 8.23 -12.16 3.92
C GLU A 102 6.80 -11.63 3.70
N VAL A 103 6.02 -12.30 2.84
CA VAL A 103 4.58 -12.07 2.68
C VAL A 103 3.87 -12.22 4.02
N SER A 104 4.19 -13.28 4.75
CA SER A 104 3.59 -13.59 6.05
C SER A 104 3.86 -12.53 7.10
N THR A 105 5.12 -12.12 7.22
CA THR A 105 5.53 -11.07 8.15
C THR A 105 4.87 -9.72 7.83
N ALA A 106 4.72 -9.38 6.55
CA ALA A 106 4.05 -8.15 6.13
C ALA A 106 2.55 -8.17 6.42
N LEU A 107 1.89 -9.31 6.20
CA LEU A 107 0.46 -9.47 6.41
C LEU A 107 0.06 -9.18 7.86
N ARG A 108 0.89 -9.58 8.85
CA ARG A 108 0.66 -9.28 10.28
C ARG A 108 0.68 -7.80 10.64
N LEU A 109 1.29 -6.96 9.80
CA LEU A 109 1.28 -5.50 9.98
C LEU A 109 0.03 -4.84 9.39
N CYS A 110 -0.66 -5.50 8.46
CA CYS A 110 -1.72 -4.93 7.64
C CYS A 110 -3.12 -5.32 8.13
N ASP A 111 -4.10 -4.47 7.90
CA ASP A 111 -5.51 -4.66 8.26
C ASP A 111 -6.39 -5.05 7.06
N GLY A 112 -5.90 -4.80 5.85
CA GLY A 112 -6.48 -5.26 4.60
C GLY A 112 -5.42 -5.83 3.67
N ALA A 113 -5.84 -6.67 2.74
CA ALA A 113 -4.95 -7.25 1.73
C ALA A 113 -5.56 -7.09 0.34
N ILE A 114 -4.82 -6.45 -0.57
CA ILE A 114 -5.17 -6.37 -1.99
C ILE A 114 -4.60 -7.59 -2.68
N ILE A 115 -5.46 -8.38 -3.29
CA ILE A 115 -5.13 -9.57 -4.06
C ILE A 115 -5.30 -9.23 -5.52
N ILE A 116 -4.23 -9.36 -6.29
CA ILE A 116 -4.26 -9.09 -7.73
C ILE A 116 -4.29 -10.41 -8.48
N VAL A 117 -5.24 -10.52 -9.40
CA VAL A 117 -5.42 -11.69 -10.25
C VAL A 117 -5.44 -11.25 -11.71
N ASP A 118 -4.58 -11.84 -12.52
CA ASP A 118 -4.63 -11.68 -13.98
C ASP A 118 -5.92 -12.33 -14.52
N VAL A 119 -6.74 -11.57 -15.24
CA VAL A 119 -7.97 -12.10 -15.83
C VAL A 119 -7.70 -13.13 -16.92
N VAL A 120 -6.52 -13.17 -17.53
CA VAL A 120 -6.17 -14.16 -18.56
C VAL A 120 -5.78 -15.50 -17.93
N GLU A 121 -4.89 -15.47 -16.94
CA GLU A 121 -4.40 -16.67 -16.26
C GLU A 121 -5.40 -17.20 -15.23
N GLY A 122 -6.19 -16.30 -14.63
CA GLY A 122 -7.10 -16.60 -13.54
C GLY A 122 -6.35 -16.85 -12.22
N VAL A 123 -7.01 -17.59 -11.32
CA VAL A 123 -6.51 -17.82 -9.97
C VAL A 123 -5.39 -18.88 -9.99
N CYS A 124 -4.16 -18.45 -9.73
CA CYS A 124 -2.98 -19.32 -9.65
C CYS A 124 -2.85 -19.97 -8.24
N PRO A 125 -2.12 -21.10 -8.11
CA PRO A 125 -1.89 -21.76 -6.81
C PRO A 125 -1.28 -20.83 -5.75
N GLN A 126 -0.40 -19.91 -6.15
CA GLN A 126 0.21 -18.92 -5.26
C GLN A 126 -0.82 -17.94 -4.70
N THR A 127 -1.77 -17.51 -5.53
CA THR A 127 -2.91 -16.68 -5.11
C THR A 127 -3.76 -17.43 -4.08
N GLN A 128 -3.99 -18.74 -4.27
CA GLN A 128 -4.70 -19.56 -3.29
C GLN A 128 -3.95 -19.68 -1.97
N ALA A 129 -2.63 -19.85 -2.00
CA ALA A 129 -1.80 -19.88 -0.79
C ALA A 129 -1.85 -18.54 -0.03
N CYS A 130 -1.80 -17.42 -0.75
CA CYS A 130 -1.96 -16.08 -0.20
C CYS A 130 -3.35 -15.89 0.45
N LEU A 131 -4.41 -16.30 -0.25
CA LEU A 131 -5.79 -16.27 0.26
C LEU A 131 -5.96 -17.05 1.56
N LYS A 132 -5.43 -18.28 1.60
CA LYS A 132 -5.45 -19.11 2.83
C LYS A 132 -4.80 -18.39 4.00
N GLN A 133 -3.70 -17.67 3.74
CA GLN A 133 -3.03 -16.94 4.78
C GLN A 133 -3.83 -15.73 5.27
N ILE A 134 -4.42 -14.96 4.35
CA ILE A 134 -5.30 -13.83 4.69
C ILE A 134 -6.46 -14.28 5.58
N TRP A 135 -7.06 -15.43 5.28
CA TRP A 135 -8.11 -16.00 6.11
C TRP A 135 -7.60 -16.46 7.47
N SER A 136 -6.40 -17.07 7.56
CA SER A 136 -5.83 -17.47 8.85
C SER A 136 -5.51 -16.28 9.78
N GLU A 137 -5.12 -15.14 9.21
CA GLU A 137 -4.79 -13.90 9.94
C GLU A 137 -6.03 -12.99 10.10
N ASN A 138 -7.22 -13.44 9.67
CA ASN A 138 -8.49 -12.71 9.71
C ASN A 138 -8.43 -11.28 9.14
N ILE A 139 -7.77 -11.13 7.99
CA ILE A 139 -7.60 -9.85 7.30
C ILE A 139 -8.64 -9.72 6.19
N LYS A 140 -9.17 -8.51 5.97
CA LYS A 140 -10.19 -8.28 4.94
C LYS A 140 -9.55 -8.33 3.54
N PRO A 141 -9.92 -9.29 2.68
CA PRO A 141 -9.39 -9.37 1.32
C PRO A 141 -10.11 -8.39 0.40
N ILE A 142 -9.36 -7.83 -0.53
CA ILE A 142 -9.81 -6.90 -1.56
C ILE A 142 -9.31 -7.44 -2.90
N LEU A 143 -10.20 -7.78 -3.83
CA LEU A 143 -9.80 -8.35 -5.11
C LEU A 143 -9.65 -7.28 -6.19
N VAL A 144 -8.55 -7.37 -6.92
CA VAL A 144 -8.29 -6.60 -8.14
C VAL A 144 -8.09 -7.56 -9.30
N LEU A 145 -9.08 -7.62 -10.18
CA LEU A 145 -9.01 -8.32 -11.45
C LEU A 145 -8.27 -7.43 -12.46
N ASN A 146 -7.03 -7.76 -12.75
CA ASN A 146 -6.11 -6.97 -13.54
C ASN A 146 -5.91 -7.52 -14.96
N LYS A 147 -5.31 -6.72 -15.84
CA LYS A 147 -5.01 -7.04 -17.25
C LYS A 147 -6.22 -7.23 -18.16
N ILE A 148 -7.30 -6.51 -17.88
CA ILE A 148 -8.51 -6.52 -18.74
C ILE A 148 -8.20 -6.03 -20.15
N ASP A 149 -7.20 -5.16 -20.31
CA ASP A 149 -6.69 -4.71 -21.62
C ASP A 149 -6.29 -5.88 -22.53
N ARG A 150 -5.80 -6.99 -21.99
CA ARG A 150 -5.44 -8.18 -22.78
C ARG A 150 -6.66 -8.87 -23.39
N LEU A 151 -7.80 -8.86 -22.69
CA LEU A 151 -9.06 -9.39 -23.25
C LEU A 151 -9.52 -8.60 -24.48
N ILE A 152 -9.22 -7.30 -24.50
CA ILE A 152 -9.57 -6.37 -25.58
C ILE A 152 -8.57 -6.48 -26.73
N LEU A 153 -7.27 -6.42 -26.43
CA LEU A 153 -6.21 -6.27 -27.44
C LEU A 153 -5.67 -7.59 -27.97
N GLU A 154 -5.43 -8.56 -27.08
CA GLU A 154 -4.83 -9.84 -27.45
C GLU A 154 -5.91 -10.84 -27.89
N PHE A 155 -6.90 -11.07 -27.01
CA PHE A 155 -7.97 -12.05 -27.28
C PHE A 155 -9.08 -11.50 -28.18
N LYS A 156 -9.18 -10.17 -28.32
CA LYS A 156 -10.21 -9.48 -29.14
C LYS A 156 -11.62 -9.98 -28.85
N LEU A 157 -11.92 -10.24 -27.59
CA LEU A 157 -13.24 -10.72 -27.17
C LEU A 157 -14.29 -9.63 -27.38
N THR A 158 -15.54 -10.05 -27.56
CA THR A 158 -16.65 -9.10 -27.47
C THR A 158 -16.86 -8.67 -26.01
N PRO A 159 -17.46 -7.49 -25.74
CA PRO A 159 -17.78 -7.05 -24.38
C PRO A 159 -18.62 -8.07 -23.59
N LEU A 160 -19.47 -8.84 -24.29
CA LEU A 160 -20.30 -9.87 -23.67
C LEU A 160 -19.48 -11.09 -23.25
N ASP A 161 -18.60 -11.58 -24.13
CA ASP A 161 -17.72 -12.71 -23.84
C ASP A 161 -16.74 -12.38 -22.72
N ALA A 162 -16.21 -11.15 -22.72
CA ALA A 162 -15.36 -10.65 -21.66
C ALA A 162 -16.10 -10.60 -20.31
N TYR A 163 -17.38 -10.19 -20.29
CA TYR A 163 -18.18 -10.23 -19.07
C TYR A 163 -18.38 -11.65 -18.53
N ILE A 164 -18.67 -12.61 -19.41
CA ILE A 164 -18.79 -14.03 -19.04
C ILE A 164 -17.46 -14.55 -18.48
N HIS A 165 -16.34 -14.15 -19.10
CA HIS A 165 -15.00 -14.49 -18.63
C HIS A 165 -14.73 -13.94 -17.21
N LEU A 166 -15.02 -12.66 -16.98
CA LEU A 166 -14.86 -12.01 -15.67
C LEU A 166 -15.72 -12.66 -14.59
N LEU A 167 -16.95 -13.07 -14.93
CA LEU A 167 -17.83 -13.80 -14.00
C LEU A 167 -17.22 -15.15 -13.59
N LYS A 168 -16.65 -15.90 -14.54
CA LYS A 168 -15.95 -17.16 -14.26
C LYS A 168 -14.75 -16.94 -13.36
N CYS A 169 -13.93 -15.91 -13.61
CA CYS A 169 -12.78 -15.58 -12.76
C CYS A 169 -13.20 -15.25 -11.33
N SER A 170 -14.21 -14.41 -11.15
CA SER A 170 -14.71 -14.03 -9.83
C SER A 170 -15.31 -15.23 -9.06
N ASN A 171 -15.95 -16.18 -9.74
CA ASN A 171 -16.56 -17.34 -9.09
C ASN A 171 -15.52 -18.39 -8.66
N LYS A 172 -14.46 -18.60 -9.43
CA LYS A 172 -13.37 -19.53 -9.07
C LYS A 172 -12.68 -19.19 -7.75
N GLU A 173 -12.62 -17.90 -7.40
CA GLU A 173 -12.11 -17.47 -6.09
C GLU A 173 -13.03 -17.88 -4.94
N ALA A 174 -14.35 -17.75 -5.12
CA ALA A 174 -15.33 -18.19 -4.14
C ALA A 174 -15.27 -19.71 -3.92
N GLU A 175 -15.01 -20.48 -4.98
CA GLU A 175 -14.81 -21.95 -4.91
C GLU A 175 -13.53 -22.34 -4.17
N THR A 176 -12.47 -21.54 -4.27
CA THR A 176 -11.20 -21.78 -3.56
C THR A 176 -11.39 -21.86 -2.04
N LYS A 177 -12.33 -21.10 -1.47
CA LYS A 177 -12.66 -21.18 -0.03
C LYS A 177 -13.47 -22.43 0.32
N ARG A 178 -14.37 -22.87 -0.58
CA ARG A 178 -15.21 -24.09 -0.38
C ARG A 178 -14.36 -25.37 -0.38
N GLY A 179 -13.33 -25.45 -1.21
CA GLY A 179 -12.42 -26.60 -1.26
C GLY A 179 -11.44 -26.72 -0.08
N VAL A 180 -11.46 -25.77 0.87
CA VAL A 180 -10.62 -25.81 2.10
C VAL A 180 -11.31 -26.59 3.23
N GLY A 181 -12.56 -26.99 3.06
CA GLY A 181 -13.26 -27.96 3.91
C GLY A 181 -13.70 -29.19 3.11
N VAL A 182 -12.98 -30.30 3.29
CA VAL A 182 -13.36 -31.69 2.94
C VAL A 182 -13.15 -32.14 1.48
N GLN A 183 -12.52 -33.32 1.36
CA GLN A 183 -12.35 -34.09 0.13
C GLN A 183 -13.69 -34.63 -0.39
N SER A 184 -13.87 -34.54 -1.71
CA SER A 184 -14.71 -35.37 -2.59
C SER A 184 -16.08 -35.84 -2.07
N GLY A 185 -17.15 -35.37 -2.71
CA GLY A 185 -18.46 -36.02 -2.68
C GLY A 185 -19.59 -35.04 -2.95
N GLU A 186 -20.33 -35.24 -4.04
CA GLU A 186 -21.49 -34.42 -4.45
C GLU A 186 -22.66 -34.44 -3.45
N ASP A 187 -22.61 -35.26 -2.39
CA ASP A 187 -23.70 -35.42 -1.41
C ASP A 187 -23.57 -34.57 -0.13
N LEU A 188 -22.52 -33.74 0.00
CA LEU A 188 -22.30 -32.85 1.16
C LEU A 188 -22.81 -31.41 0.98
N TYR A 189 -23.54 -31.13 -0.10
CA TYR A 189 -24.08 -29.80 -0.40
C TYR A 189 -25.16 -29.35 0.62
N ASN A 190 -25.83 -30.30 1.28
CA ASN A 190 -26.98 -30.06 2.15
C ASN A 190 -26.69 -30.10 3.66
N GLN A 191 -25.55 -30.65 4.10
CA GLN A 191 -25.25 -30.79 5.54
C GLN A 191 -24.34 -29.68 6.10
N TRP A 192 -23.57 -28.98 5.26
CA TRP A 192 -22.73 -27.86 5.71
C TRP A 192 -23.33 -26.47 5.49
N SER A 193 -24.36 -26.37 4.65
CA SER A 193 -25.13 -25.14 4.45
C SER A 193 -25.80 -24.69 5.76
N THR A 194 -26.21 -25.63 6.61
CA THR A 194 -26.85 -25.34 7.90
C THR A 194 -25.89 -24.97 9.03
N ALA A 195 -24.61 -25.38 8.96
CA ALA A 195 -23.63 -25.11 10.02
C ALA A 195 -22.80 -23.82 9.78
N ILE A 196 -22.72 -23.34 8.53
CA ILE A 196 -22.00 -22.10 8.17
C ILE A 196 -22.92 -20.86 8.24
N GLU A 197 -24.24 -21.03 8.19
CA GLU A 197 -25.19 -19.93 8.44
C GLU A 197 -25.17 -19.42 9.89
N ALA A 198 -24.46 -20.10 10.81
CA ALA A 198 -24.34 -19.71 12.21
C ALA A 198 -23.12 -18.80 12.52
N ALA A 199 -22.19 -18.61 11.59
CA ALA A 199 -21.07 -17.67 11.73
C ALA A 199 -21.17 -16.58 10.64
N ASP A 200 -21.24 -15.32 11.06
CA ASP A 200 -21.36 -14.13 10.20
C ASP A 200 -20.05 -13.83 9.41
N ASP A 201 -19.57 -14.80 8.64
CA ASP A 201 -18.33 -14.72 7.84
C ASP A 201 -18.55 -14.07 6.46
N SER A 202 -19.70 -13.41 6.28
CA SER A 202 -20.13 -12.78 5.03
C SER A 202 -19.09 -11.76 4.51
N ASP A 203 -18.36 -11.13 5.42
CA ASP A 203 -17.33 -10.12 5.15
C ASP A 203 -16.02 -10.67 4.57
N LEU A 204 -15.72 -11.96 4.75
CA LEU A 204 -14.49 -12.58 4.23
C LEU A 204 -14.65 -13.05 2.78
N TYR A 205 -15.86 -13.04 2.25
CA TYR A 205 -16.13 -13.39 0.86
C TYR A 205 -15.82 -12.22 -0.06
N VAL A 206 -15.24 -12.55 -1.20
CA VAL A 206 -14.98 -11.60 -2.27
C VAL A 206 -16.14 -11.71 -3.25
N SER A 207 -16.97 -10.67 -3.31
CA SER A 207 -18.00 -10.56 -4.34
C SER A 207 -18.09 -9.14 -4.91
N PRO A 208 -18.32 -8.99 -6.23
CA PRO A 208 -18.54 -7.68 -6.83
C PRO A 208 -19.80 -6.96 -6.28
N ASN A 209 -20.78 -7.72 -5.78
CA ASN A 209 -22.00 -7.19 -5.17
C ASN A 209 -21.73 -6.52 -3.83
N GLN A 210 -20.82 -7.07 -3.02
CA GLN A 210 -20.39 -6.44 -1.77
C GLN A 210 -19.51 -5.21 -2.04
N GLY A 211 -19.00 -5.05 -3.27
CA GLY A 211 -18.12 -3.94 -3.66
C GLY A 211 -16.66 -4.17 -3.24
N ASN A 212 -16.26 -5.42 -3.04
CA ASN A 212 -14.89 -5.82 -2.68
C ASN A 212 -14.05 -6.21 -3.91
N VAL A 213 -14.57 -5.98 -5.12
CA VAL A 213 -13.91 -6.31 -6.40
C VAL A 213 -13.73 -5.06 -7.23
N VAL A 214 -12.50 -4.87 -7.72
CA VAL A 214 -12.13 -3.85 -8.70
C VAL A 214 -11.67 -4.52 -9.99
N PHE A 215 -12.13 -3.95 -11.10
CA PHE A 215 -11.74 -4.32 -12.46
C PHE A 215 -10.73 -3.29 -12.95
N ALA A 216 -9.53 -3.73 -13.30
CA ALA A 216 -8.42 -2.85 -13.58
C ALA A 216 -7.63 -3.25 -14.83
N SER A 217 -7.01 -2.24 -15.43
CA SER A 217 -5.80 -2.38 -16.24
C SER A 217 -4.75 -1.47 -15.63
N ALA A 218 -3.82 -2.07 -14.87
CA ALA A 218 -2.71 -1.32 -14.30
C ALA A 218 -1.76 -0.78 -15.39
N ALA A 219 -1.64 -1.47 -16.52
CA ALA A 219 -0.80 -1.04 -17.64
C ALA A 219 -1.32 0.25 -18.28
N ASP A 220 -2.64 0.35 -18.48
CA ASP A 220 -3.28 1.51 -19.11
C ASP A 220 -3.80 2.54 -18.09
N GLY A 221 -3.53 2.33 -16.79
CA GLY A 221 -3.74 3.32 -15.73
C GLY A 221 -5.20 3.51 -15.27
N TRP A 222 -6.10 2.59 -15.60
CA TRP A 222 -7.52 2.71 -15.25
C TRP A 222 -8.04 1.56 -14.41
N ALA A 223 -9.01 1.88 -13.55
CA ALA A 223 -9.76 0.88 -12.84
C ALA A 223 -11.15 1.39 -12.51
N PHE A 224 -12.10 0.46 -12.42
CA PHE A 224 -13.46 0.77 -12.03
C PHE A 224 -14.01 -0.25 -11.04
N ARG A 225 -15.05 0.19 -10.34
CA ARG A 225 -15.79 -0.57 -9.34
C ARG A 225 -17.28 -0.51 -9.63
N ASN A 226 -18.04 -1.44 -9.04
CA ASN A 226 -19.51 -1.49 -9.16
C ASN A 226 -20.23 -0.25 -8.57
N ARG A 227 -19.48 0.65 -7.92
CA ARG A 227 -19.94 1.93 -7.33
C ARG A 227 -19.33 3.16 -8.00
N LEU A 228 -18.93 3.09 -9.27
CA LEU A 228 -18.53 4.30 -9.99
C LEU A 228 -19.66 5.34 -9.84
N LYS A 229 -19.31 6.54 -9.35
CA LYS A 229 -20.13 7.73 -9.54
C LYS A 229 -20.06 8.03 -11.03
N PHE A 230 -20.79 7.28 -11.84
CA PHE A 230 -20.93 7.66 -13.21
C PHE A 230 -21.48 9.08 -13.20
N SER A 231 -20.83 9.97 -13.95
CA SER A 231 -21.50 11.07 -14.64
C SER A 231 -22.54 10.53 -15.62
N VAL A 232 -23.34 9.53 -15.21
CA VAL A 232 -24.68 9.31 -15.74
C VAL A 232 -25.42 10.55 -15.28
N LYS A 233 -25.23 11.62 -16.07
CA LYS A 233 -26.16 12.72 -16.17
C LYS A 233 -27.54 12.08 -16.24
N GLN A 234 -28.28 12.17 -15.14
CA GLN A 234 -29.64 12.68 -15.06
C GLN A 234 -30.74 12.03 -15.94
N ASN A 235 -30.46 11.03 -16.77
CA ASN A 235 -31.35 10.66 -17.88
C ASN A 235 -31.93 9.24 -17.81
N LEU A 236 -31.61 8.44 -16.78
CA LEU A 236 -32.16 7.09 -16.64
C LEU A 236 -33.38 7.02 -15.70
N GLY A 237 -33.59 8.00 -14.82
CA GLY A 237 -34.70 8.01 -13.87
C GLY A 237 -34.69 6.84 -12.86
N VAL A 238 -33.56 6.13 -12.74
CA VAL A 238 -33.39 4.98 -11.85
C VAL A 238 -32.63 5.41 -10.59
N ASN A 239 -33.08 4.93 -9.43
CA ASN A 239 -32.40 5.17 -8.15
C ASN A 239 -30.97 4.59 -8.18
N VAL A 240 -30.00 5.40 -7.80
CA VAL A 240 -28.57 5.08 -7.78
C VAL A 240 -28.26 3.83 -6.94
N ASP A 241 -28.95 3.62 -5.82
CA ASP A 241 -28.69 2.47 -4.94
C ASP A 241 -29.25 1.16 -5.50
N VAL A 242 -30.36 1.22 -6.25
CA VAL A 242 -30.87 0.08 -7.00
C VAL A 242 -29.88 -0.26 -8.11
N LEU A 243 -29.41 0.75 -8.85
CA LEU A 243 -28.44 0.56 -9.91
C LEU A 243 -27.15 -0.08 -9.39
N LYS A 244 -26.59 0.38 -8.26
CA LYS A 244 -25.40 -0.25 -7.64
C LYS A 244 -25.57 -1.74 -7.35
N LYS A 245 -26.77 -2.16 -6.92
CA LYS A 245 -27.06 -3.57 -6.61
C LYS A 245 -27.29 -4.42 -7.85
N THR A 246 -27.75 -3.83 -8.94
CA THR A 246 -28.12 -4.53 -10.18
C THR A 246 -27.11 -4.34 -11.31
N LEU A 247 -26.09 -3.50 -11.11
CA LEU A 247 -25.08 -3.20 -12.13
C LEU A 247 -24.22 -4.43 -12.42
N TRP A 248 -23.97 -5.27 -11.41
CA TRP A 248 -23.35 -6.58 -11.56
C TRP A 248 -24.39 -7.70 -11.44
N GLY A 249 -24.24 -8.75 -12.25
CA GLY A 249 -25.14 -9.90 -12.30
C GLY A 249 -26.02 -9.95 -13.55
N ASP A 250 -26.99 -10.87 -13.55
CA ASP A 250 -27.85 -11.13 -14.72
C ASP A 250 -29.07 -10.18 -14.76
N PHE A 251 -28.79 -8.89 -14.94
CA PHE A 251 -29.78 -7.84 -15.06
C PHE A 251 -29.67 -7.13 -16.41
N TYR A 252 -30.80 -6.76 -17.02
CA TYR A 252 -30.86 -5.93 -18.23
C TYR A 252 -31.80 -4.75 -18.04
N LEU A 253 -31.53 -3.68 -18.78
CA LEU A 253 -32.41 -2.51 -18.86
C LEU A 253 -33.40 -2.71 -20.00
N HIS A 254 -34.70 -2.65 -19.70
CA HIS A 254 -35.73 -2.73 -20.73
C HIS A 254 -35.85 -1.39 -21.47
N SER A 255 -35.56 -1.36 -22.78
CA SER A 255 -35.40 -0.11 -23.56
C SER A 255 -36.65 0.79 -23.57
N LYS A 256 -37.86 0.21 -23.50
CA LYS A 256 -39.12 0.96 -23.54
C LYS A 256 -39.58 1.48 -22.18
N THR A 257 -39.34 0.72 -21.12
CA THR A 257 -39.87 1.04 -19.77
C THR A 257 -38.81 1.60 -18.84
N LYS A 258 -37.53 1.58 -19.25
CA LYS A 258 -36.37 1.97 -18.44
C LYS A 258 -36.32 1.29 -17.06
N ARG A 259 -36.98 0.15 -16.92
CA ARG A 259 -36.94 -0.68 -15.71
C ARG A 259 -35.86 -1.74 -15.83
N ILE A 260 -35.24 -2.04 -14.69
CA ILE A 260 -34.25 -3.11 -14.55
C ILE A 260 -35.00 -4.43 -14.32
N MET A 261 -34.67 -5.45 -15.10
CA MET A 261 -35.27 -6.78 -15.02
C MET A 261 -34.17 -7.85 -14.91
N LYS A 262 -34.48 -8.97 -14.23
CA LYS A 262 -33.62 -10.16 -14.16
C LYS A 262 -33.82 -11.06 -15.39
N GLY A 263 -32.85 -11.92 -15.68
CA GLY A 263 -32.92 -12.88 -16.78
C GLY A 263 -32.45 -12.28 -18.10
N ALA A 264 -31.27 -11.66 -18.12
CA ALA A 264 -30.71 -11.10 -19.36
C ALA A 264 -30.30 -12.23 -20.30
N GLN A 265 -29.62 -13.26 -19.77
CA GLN A 265 -29.19 -14.43 -20.52
C GLN A 265 -30.37 -15.19 -21.13
N GLU A 266 -31.39 -15.51 -20.33
CA GLU A 266 -32.60 -16.22 -20.80
C GLU A 266 -33.31 -15.51 -21.96
N LYS A 267 -33.28 -14.17 -21.95
CA LYS A 267 -33.94 -13.34 -22.97
C LYS A 267 -32.99 -12.86 -24.08
N ALA A 268 -31.78 -13.41 -24.14
CA ALA A 268 -30.72 -13.00 -25.07
C ALA A 268 -30.50 -11.47 -25.08
N LYS A 269 -30.61 -10.83 -23.92
CA LYS A 269 -30.35 -9.41 -23.71
C LYS A 269 -28.96 -9.23 -23.11
N LYS A 270 -28.31 -8.13 -23.49
CA LYS A 270 -27.01 -7.77 -22.92
C LYS A 270 -27.18 -7.32 -21.46
N PRO A 271 -26.33 -7.77 -20.54
CA PRO A 271 -26.33 -7.29 -19.16
C PRO A 271 -26.08 -5.77 -19.06
N ILE A 272 -26.60 -5.12 -18.02
CA ILE A 272 -26.43 -3.66 -17.79
C ILE A 272 -24.95 -3.29 -17.72
N PHE A 273 -24.15 -4.10 -17.04
CA PHE A 273 -22.70 -3.92 -16.95
C PHE A 273 -22.03 -3.78 -18.31
N VAL A 274 -22.39 -4.66 -19.25
CA VAL A 274 -21.83 -4.69 -20.60
C VAL A 274 -22.21 -3.42 -21.34
N GLN A 275 -23.49 -3.06 -21.31
CA GLN A 275 -24.02 -1.90 -22.04
C GLN A 275 -23.45 -0.56 -21.51
N MET A 276 -23.29 -0.43 -20.20
CA MET A 276 -22.92 0.85 -19.59
C MET A 276 -21.42 1.06 -19.41
N ILE A 277 -20.66 -0.03 -19.23
CA ILE A 277 -19.24 0.04 -18.87
C ILE A 277 -18.37 -0.54 -19.98
N LEU A 278 -18.51 -1.85 -20.26
CA LEU A 278 -17.58 -2.53 -21.14
C LEU A 278 -17.68 -2.03 -22.60
N GLU A 279 -18.88 -1.78 -23.11
CA GLU A 279 -19.05 -1.26 -24.48
C GLU A 279 -18.34 0.10 -24.68
N ASN A 280 -18.38 0.98 -23.67
CA ASN A 280 -17.69 2.26 -23.72
C ASN A 280 -16.17 2.09 -23.71
N ILE A 281 -15.65 1.19 -22.87
CA ILE A 281 -14.21 0.90 -22.82
C ILE A 281 -13.77 0.31 -24.17
N TRP A 282 -14.47 -0.69 -24.71
CA TRP A 282 -14.15 -1.29 -26.01
C TRP A 282 -14.18 -0.27 -27.14
N LEU A 283 -15.17 0.63 -27.14
CA LEU A 283 -15.25 1.71 -28.11
C LEU A 283 -14.03 2.63 -28.05
N ILE A 284 -13.56 2.99 -26.85
CA ILE A 284 -12.37 3.84 -26.67
C ILE A 284 -11.12 3.13 -27.20
N TYR A 285 -10.93 1.86 -26.87
CA TYR A 285 -9.80 1.07 -27.37
C TYR A 285 -9.83 0.98 -28.90
N ASP A 286 -11.00 0.72 -29.50
CA ASP A 286 -11.15 0.62 -30.96
C ASP A 286 -10.87 1.96 -31.66
N VAL A 287 -11.40 3.07 -31.13
CA VAL A 287 -11.21 4.41 -31.70
C VAL A 287 -9.75 4.85 -31.62
N ILE A 288 -9.06 4.61 -30.49
CA ILE A 288 -7.68 5.07 -30.28
C ILE A 288 -6.67 4.17 -30.99
N ILE A 289 -6.83 2.85 -30.92
CA ILE A 289 -5.80 1.90 -31.39
C ILE A 289 -6.04 1.50 -32.84
N ASN A 290 -7.28 1.16 -33.22
CA ASN A 290 -7.58 0.64 -34.55
C ASN A 290 -7.89 1.78 -35.54
N GLN A 291 -8.82 2.66 -35.21
CA GLN A 291 -9.30 3.70 -36.13
C GLN A 291 -8.37 4.93 -36.16
N LYS A 292 -7.71 5.24 -35.03
CA LYS A 292 -6.91 6.47 -34.82
C LYS A 292 -7.68 7.76 -35.16
N ASP A 293 -8.99 7.73 -34.96
CA ASP A 293 -9.90 8.82 -35.31
C ASP A 293 -9.96 9.85 -34.16
N LYS A 294 -9.31 10.99 -34.38
CA LYS A 294 -9.20 12.08 -33.39
C LYS A 294 -10.49 12.86 -33.22
N GLU A 295 -11.32 12.97 -34.27
CA GLU A 295 -12.58 13.72 -34.21
C GLU A 295 -13.66 12.94 -33.48
N ARG A 296 -13.71 11.63 -33.71
CA ARG A 296 -14.60 10.76 -32.94
C ARG A 296 -14.18 10.69 -31.47
N LEU A 297 -12.88 10.69 -31.20
CA LEU A 297 -12.36 10.73 -29.84
C LEU A 297 -12.75 12.02 -29.10
N SER A 298 -12.69 13.18 -29.75
CA SER A 298 -13.10 14.45 -29.11
C SER A 298 -14.60 14.46 -28.77
N LYS A 299 -15.46 13.95 -29.65
CA LYS A 299 -16.90 13.78 -29.38
C LYS A 299 -17.16 12.84 -28.19
N ILE A 300 -16.43 11.73 -28.10
CA ILE A 300 -16.51 10.81 -26.96
C ILE A 300 -16.04 11.49 -25.68
N ALA A 301 -14.93 12.24 -25.74
CA ALA A 301 -14.40 12.98 -24.59
C ALA A 301 -15.42 13.99 -24.04
N GLU A 302 -16.09 14.75 -24.90
CA GLU A 302 -17.17 15.68 -24.53
C GLU A 302 -18.33 14.96 -23.85
N SER A 303 -18.73 13.81 -24.37
CA SER A 303 -19.82 12.99 -23.79
C SER A 303 -19.48 12.45 -22.39
N MET A 304 -18.20 12.12 -22.17
CA MET A 304 -17.69 11.54 -20.92
C MET A 304 -17.14 12.59 -19.95
N ASN A 305 -17.18 13.87 -20.34
CA ASN A 305 -16.64 15.01 -19.59
C ASN A 305 -15.13 14.89 -19.30
N VAL A 306 -14.37 14.39 -20.28
CA VAL A 306 -12.91 14.25 -20.22
C VAL A 306 -12.27 15.38 -21.03
N THR A 307 -11.27 16.05 -20.46
CA THR A 307 -10.58 17.16 -21.12
C THR A 307 -9.38 16.66 -21.91
N LEU A 308 -9.43 16.75 -23.23
CA LEU A 308 -8.29 16.40 -24.07
C LEU A 308 -7.44 17.62 -24.38
N PHE A 309 -6.17 17.57 -23.95
CA PHE A 309 -5.21 18.61 -24.29
C PHE A 309 -4.68 18.41 -25.71
N ALA A 310 -4.49 19.50 -26.44
CA ALA A 310 -3.91 19.48 -27.79
C ALA A 310 -2.50 18.85 -27.86
N ARG A 311 -1.79 18.77 -26.73
CA ARG A 311 -0.49 18.08 -26.63
C ARG A 311 -0.64 16.56 -26.67
N ASP A 312 -1.72 16.02 -26.11
CA ASP A 312 -1.96 14.59 -25.98
C ASP A 312 -2.39 14.04 -27.36
N LEU A 313 -3.24 14.79 -28.08
CA LEU A 313 -3.62 14.51 -29.47
C LEU A 313 -2.45 14.54 -30.47
N ARG A 314 -1.33 15.18 -30.10
CA ARG A 314 -0.10 15.26 -30.91
C ARG A 314 0.86 14.10 -30.65
N GLN A 315 0.63 13.28 -29.63
CA GLN A 315 1.47 12.12 -29.39
C GLN A 315 1.32 11.08 -30.51
N THR A 316 2.45 10.52 -30.91
CA THR A 316 2.53 9.43 -31.90
C THR A 316 2.17 8.08 -31.28
N ASP A 317 2.45 7.90 -29.99
CA ASP A 317 2.16 6.67 -29.26
C ASP A 317 0.70 6.63 -28.82
N THR A 318 -0.05 5.68 -29.38
CA THR A 318 -1.48 5.49 -29.08
C THR A 318 -1.72 4.99 -27.66
N ARG A 319 -0.76 4.28 -27.04
CA ARG A 319 -0.92 3.80 -25.66
C ARG A 319 -0.81 4.92 -24.64
N ILE A 320 0.07 5.91 -24.86
CA ILE A 320 0.18 7.06 -23.95
C ILE A 320 -1.08 7.94 -24.04
N LEU A 321 -1.63 8.09 -25.24
CA LEU A 321 -2.92 8.77 -25.44
C LEU A 321 -4.06 8.03 -24.72
N LEU A 322 -4.13 6.71 -24.86
CA LEU A 322 -5.09 5.85 -24.16
C LEU A 322 -4.97 6.01 -22.65
N GLN A 323 -3.75 5.94 -22.12
CA GLN A 323 -3.47 6.10 -20.69
C GLN A 323 -3.89 7.49 -20.20
N SER A 324 -3.59 8.56 -20.95
CA SER A 324 -4.02 9.93 -20.59
C SER A 324 -5.53 10.05 -20.55
N PHE A 325 -6.24 9.47 -21.53
CA PHE A 325 -7.70 9.49 -21.59
C PHE A 325 -8.32 8.72 -20.42
N LEU A 326 -7.94 7.44 -20.26
CA LEU A 326 -8.58 6.54 -19.31
C LEU A 326 -8.20 6.87 -17.85
N SER A 327 -6.99 7.36 -17.61
CA SER A 327 -6.57 7.83 -16.28
C SER A 327 -7.34 9.08 -15.83
N GLN A 328 -7.85 9.90 -16.76
CA GLN A 328 -8.72 11.02 -16.43
C GLN A 328 -10.17 10.57 -16.22
N TRP A 329 -10.66 9.63 -17.04
CA TRP A 329 -12.04 9.18 -16.97
C TRP A 329 -12.32 8.30 -15.75
N ILE A 330 -11.50 7.26 -15.56
CA ILE A 330 -11.65 6.26 -14.49
C ILE A 330 -10.28 5.95 -13.87
N PRO A 331 -9.70 6.90 -13.09
CA PRO A 331 -8.38 6.75 -12.51
C PRO A 331 -8.27 5.51 -11.63
N LEU A 332 -7.21 4.72 -11.86
CA LEU A 332 -6.98 3.48 -11.11
C LEU A 332 -6.88 3.71 -9.59
N SER A 333 -6.08 4.69 -9.19
CA SER A 333 -5.80 4.94 -7.77
C SER A 333 -7.03 5.34 -6.99
N LEU A 334 -7.91 6.16 -7.57
CA LEU A 334 -9.16 6.59 -6.94
C LEU A 334 -10.09 5.40 -6.68
N SER A 335 -10.19 4.48 -7.65
CA SER A 335 -11.03 3.28 -7.52
C SER A 335 -10.49 2.31 -6.46
N VAL A 336 -9.17 2.05 -6.48
CA VAL A 336 -8.52 1.11 -5.56
C VAL A 336 -8.45 1.67 -4.14
N LEU A 337 -7.90 2.88 -3.95
CA LEU A 337 -7.80 3.50 -2.62
C LEU A 337 -9.18 3.84 -2.04
N GLY A 338 -10.13 4.25 -2.88
CA GLY A 338 -11.50 4.48 -2.46
C GLY A 338 -12.20 3.22 -1.95
N MET A 339 -11.86 2.04 -2.50
CA MET A 339 -12.32 0.74 -2.01
C MET A 339 -11.61 0.33 -0.72
N VAL A 340 -10.31 0.59 -0.60
CA VAL A 340 -9.55 0.39 0.65
C VAL A 340 -10.21 1.18 1.78
N CYS A 341 -10.52 2.46 1.59
CA CYS A 341 -11.22 3.26 2.60
C CYS A 341 -12.63 2.73 2.94
N ASP A 342 -13.32 2.06 2.00
CA ASP A 342 -14.66 1.50 2.24
C ASP A 342 -14.63 0.17 3.01
N LYS A 343 -13.58 -0.64 2.81
CA LYS A 343 -13.57 -2.07 3.20
C LYS A 343 -12.48 -2.46 4.17
N CYS A 344 -11.33 -1.78 4.12
CA CYS A 344 -10.28 -1.98 5.09
C CYS A 344 -10.68 -1.28 6.41
N PRO A 345 -10.64 -1.99 7.55
CA PRO A 345 -10.94 -1.39 8.84
C PRO A 345 -9.81 -0.42 9.24
N SER A 346 -10.14 0.53 10.11
CA SER A 346 -9.12 1.35 10.79
C SER A 346 -8.36 0.50 11.82
N PRO A 347 -7.13 0.87 12.18
CA PRO A 347 -6.40 0.30 13.31
C PRO A 347 -7.19 0.14 14.62
N ASN A 348 -8.14 1.04 14.91
CA ASN A 348 -8.98 0.98 16.12
C ASN A 348 -10.13 -0.04 16.02
N GLN A 349 -10.30 -0.70 14.88
CA GLN A 349 -11.36 -1.66 14.60
C GLN A 349 -10.78 -3.03 14.28
N LEU A 350 -9.64 -3.35 14.89
CA LEU A 350 -9.04 -4.68 14.82
C LEU A 350 -10.02 -5.72 15.38
N THR A 351 -10.10 -6.87 14.72
CA THR A 351 -10.89 -8.00 15.20
C THR A 351 -10.23 -8.63 16.42
N ASP A 352 -11.02 -9.04 17.39
CA ASP A 352 -10.55 -9.71 18.61
C ASP A 352 -9.66 -10.92 18.29
N VAL A 353 -10.07 -11.73 17.32
CA VAL A 353 -9.30 -12.90 16.83
C VAL A 353 -7.89 -12.51 16.40
N LYS A 354 -7.74 -11.37 15.71
CA LYS A 354 -6.43 -10.91 15.25
C LYS A 354 -5.56 -10.43 16.42
N ILE A 355 -6.15 -9.73 17.39
CA ILE A 355 -5.42 -9.28 18.59
C ILE A 355 -4.94 -10.51 19.39
N GLU A 356 -5.78 -11.52 19.54
CA GLU A 356 -5.45 -12.77 20.23
C GLU A 356 -4.30 -13.51 19.53
N ASN A 357 -4.34 -13.61 18.20
CA ASN A 357 -3.28 -14.22 17.39
C ASN A 357 -1.94 -13.46 17.47
N LEU A 358 -1.97 -12.14 17.71
CA LEU A 358 -0.77 -11.32 17.87
C LEU A 358 -0.16 -11.44 19.27
N LEU A 359 -1.00 -11.53 20.31
CA LEU A 359 -0.57 -11.60 21.71
C LEU A 359 -0.17 -13.01 22.15
N CYS A 360 -0.80 -14.03 21.58
CA CYS A 360 -0.65 -15.42 22.00
C CYS A 360 -0.22 -16.31 20.83
N PRO A 361 0.74 -17.24 21.02
CA PRO A 361 1.02 -18.26 20.04
C PRO A 361 -0.23 -19.10 19.74
N PRO A 362 -0.41 -19.58 18.49
CA PRO A 362 -1.62 -20.30 18.07
C PRO A 362 -1.83 -21.64 18.78
N MET A 363 -0.83 -22.16 19.50
CA MET A 363 -0.92 -23.41 20.26
C MET A 363 -1.45 -23.24 21.70
N LYS A 364 -1.58 -22.00 22.18
CA LYS A 364 -2.07 -21.70 23.53
C LYS A 364 -3.39 -20.94 23.42
N GLU A 365 -4.32 -21.26 24.32
CA GLU A 365 -5.56 -20.49 24.43
C GLU A 365 -5.29 -19.14 25.09
N PHE A 366 -5.80 -18.07 24.49
CA PHE A 366 -5.62 -16.70 25.01
C PHE A 366 -6.17 -16.54 26.44
N ASN A 367 -7.25 -17.24 26.77
CA ASN A 367 -7.90 -17.17 28.08
C ASN A 367 -7.06 -17.75 29.22
N LEU A 368 -6.03 -18.55 28.91
CA LEU A 368 -5.12 -19.13 29.90
C LEU A 368 -3.92 -18.22 30.21
N MET A 369 -3.80 -17.07 29.52
CA MET A 369 -2.73 -16.11 29.74
C MET A 369 -2.91 -15.34 31.07
N PRO A 370 -1.85 -14.75 31.63
CA PRO A 370 -1.95 -13.93 32.84
C PRO A 370 -2.96 -12.79 32.68
N LYS A 371 -3.60 -12.38 33.78
CA LYS A 371 -4.67 -11.36 33.78
C LYS A 371 -4.19 -10.04 33.19
N GLU A 372 -2.92 -9.71 33.42
CA GLU A 372 -2.23 -8.53 32.90
C GLU A 372 -2.15 -8.59 31.37
N THR A 373 -1.84 -9.75 30.80
CA THR A 373 -1.79 -9.96 29.35
C THR A 373 -3.19 -9.88 28.73
N ILE A 374 -4.19 -10.44 29.41
CA ILE A 374 -5.59 -10.33 28.99
C ILE A 374 -6.06 -8.86 28.98
N ALA A 375 -5.64 -8.06 29.97
CA ALA A 375 -5.96 -6.64 30.01
C ALA A 375 -5.39 -5.86 28.81
N LEU A 376 -4.23 -6.27 28.26
CA LEU A 376 -3.64 -5.66 27.06
C LEU A 376 -4.53 -5.79 25.82
N LYS A 377 -5.44 -6.77 25.75
CA LYS A 377 -6.41 -6.87 24.64
C LYS A 377 -7.22 -5.58 24.48
N THR A 378 -7.64 -4.98 25.60
CA THR A 378 -8.41 -3.71 25.58
C THR A 378 -7.56 -2.54 25.09
N VAL A 379 -6.26 -2.58 25.36
CA VAL A 379 -5.28 -1.56 24.94
C VAL A 379 -5.04 -1.63 23.43
N PHE A 380 -4.89 -2.84 22.89
CA PHE A 380 -4.79 -3.09 21.44
C PHE A 380 -6.04 -2.64 20.69
N SER A 381 -7.22 -2.95 21.23
CA SER A 381 -8.50 -2.60 20.59
C SER A 381 -8.71 -1.08 20.52
N LYS A 382 -8.37 -0.34 21.58
CA LYS A 382 -8.50 1.13 21.59
C LYS A 382 -7.52 1.82 20.65
N CYS A 383 -6.29 1.30 20.52
CA CYS A 383 -5.23 1.87 19.69
C CYS A 383 -5.06 3.39 19.90
N SER A 384 -5.00 3.82 21.17
CA SER A 384 -4.88 5.23 21.56
C SER A 384 -3.43 5.72 21.40
N PRO A 385 -3.19 6.89 20.78
CA PRO A 385 -1.85 7.45 20.61
C PRO A 385 -1.33 8.19 21.85
N ASP A 386 -2.19 8.89 22.61
CA ASP A 386 -1.75 9.85 23.64
C ASP A 386 -2.51 9.69 24.97
N ASP A 387 -2.12 8.67 25.73
CA ASP A 387 -2.45 8.56 27.15
C ASP A 387 -1.17 8.23 27.92
N ALA A 388 -0.72 9.11 28.81
CA ALA A 388 0.49 8.90 29.62
C ALA A 388 0.41 7.65 30.52
N SER A 389 -0.79 7.09 30.70
CA SER A 389 -1.07 5.87 31.44
C SER A 389 -1.13 4.60 30.58
N VAL A 390 -1.08 4.72 29.25
CA VAL A 390 -1.23 3.59 28.33
C VAL A 390 0.15 3.04 27.94
N PRO A 391 0.36 1.71 28.00
CA PRO A 391 1.63 1.11 27.64
C PRO A 391 1.90 1.27 26.13
N VAL A 392 3.16 1.57 25.80
CA VAL A 392 3.62 1.62 24.41
C VAL A 392 3.85 0.20 23.91
N ILE A 393 3.13 -0.19 22.86
CA ILE A 393 3.20 -1.54 22.29
C ILE A 393 3.51 -1.45 20.80
N ALA A 394 4.63 -2.04 20.42
CA ALA A 394 5.09 -2.13 19.05
C ALA A 394 5.33 -3.60 18.68
N PHE A 395 5.03 -3.96 17.43
CA PHE A 395 5.35 -5.27 16.88
C PHE A 395 6.38 -5.10 15.77
N VAL A 396 7.56 -5.69 15.95
CA VAL A 396 8.62 -5.74 14.93
C VAL A 396 8.41 -6.99 14.09
N SER A 397 8.21 -6.79 12.80
CA SER A 397 7.94 -7.86 11.83
C SER A 397 9.21 -8.36 11.18
N LYS A 398 10.13 -7.44 10.86
CA LYS A 398 11.44 -7.78 10.26
C LYS A 398 12.48 -6.73 10.59
N MET A 399 13.74 -7.10 10.39
CA MET A 399 14.87 -6.17 10.42
C MET A 399 15.61 -6.26 9.10
N PHE A 400 16.14 -5.14 8.61
CA PHE A 400 16.91 -5.12 7.38
C PHE A 400 18.20 -4.29 7.51
N PRO A 401 19.30 -4.74 6.89
CA PRO A 401 20.58 -4.04 6.96
C PRO A 401 20.61 -2.84 6.02
N ILE A 402 21.11 -1.71 6.51
CA ILE A 402 21.34 -0.48 5.75
C ILE A 402 22.76 0.01 6.04
N LYS A 403 23.49 0.36 4.98
CA LYS A 403 24.80 1.03 5.13
C LYS A 403 24.57 2.44 5.63
N ARG A 404 25.38 2.91 6.60
CA ARG A 404 25.24 4.26 7.18
C ARG A 404 25.18 5.38 6.13
N LYS A 405 25.87 5.22 4.99
CA LYS A 405 25.83 6.16 3.86
C LYS A 405 24.42 6.45 3.31
N TYR A 406 23.51 5.48 3.39
CA TYR A 406 22.14 5.62 2.88
C TYR A 406 21.17 6.19 3.92
N LEU A 407 21.61 6.41 5.17
CA LEU A 407 20.78 7.03 6.19
C LEU A 407 20.49 8.49 5.83
N PRO A 408 19.29 9.01 6.15
CA PRO A 408 18.89 10.38 5.79
C PRO A 408 19.82 11.45 6.36
N GLN A 409 20.42 11.18 7.52
CA GLN A 409 21.38 12.06 8.19
C GLN A 409 22.67 12.25 7.38
N ASN A 410 23.05 11.24 6.60
CA ASN A 410 24.30 11.20 5.82
C ASN A 410 24.07 11.47 4.32
N LYS A 411 22.81 11.59 3.88
CA LYS A 411 22.50 12.04 2.53
C LYS A 411 22.79 13.54 2.43
N PRO A 412 23.40 14.01 1.33
CA PRO A 412 23.58 15.45 1.11
C PRO A 412 22.21 16.11 1.00
N LYS A 413 21.81 16.87 2.02
CA LYS A 413 20.56 17.64 1.98
C LYS A 413 20.64 18.71 0.89
N VAL A 414 19.60 18.80 0.05
CA VAL A 414 19.41 19.93 -0.85
C VAL A 414 18.98 21.11 0.02
N LEU A 415 19.90 22.06 0.23
CA LEU A 415 19.68 23.20 1.12
C LEU A 415 18.61 24.13 0.56
N THR A 416 17.76 24.66 1.44
CA THR A 416 16.78 25.70 1.06
C THR A 416 17.48 27.02 0.74
N ALA A 417 16.83 27.92 -0.01
CA ALA A 417 17.41 29.22 -0.37
C ALA A 417 17.81 30.07 0.85
N GLU A 418 17.04 29.98 1.95
CA GLU A 418 17.35 30.63 3.23
C GLU A 418 18.54 29.98 3.95
N GLU A 419 18.65 28.65 3.95
CA GLU A 419 19.79 27.95 4.54
C GLU A 419 21.08 28.20 3.74
N ILE A 420 20.98 28.31 2.41
CA ILE A 420 22.07 28.72 1.52
C ILE A 420 22.50 30.16 1.86
N ALA A 421 21.54 31.07 2.08
CA ALA A 421 21.82 32.46 2.47
C ALA A 421 22.50 32.53 3.85
N LYS A 422 21.97 31.83 4.87
CA LYS A 422 22.59 31.74 6.20
C LYS A 422 23.99 31.13 6.15
N ARG A 423 24.22 30.09 5.34
CA ARG A 423 25.56 29.52 5.14
C ARG A 423 26.51 30.50 4.45
N ARG A 424 26.05 31.25 3.46
CA ARG A 424 26.86 32.30 2.80
C ARG A 424 27.24 33.40 3.79
N GLU A 425 26.32 33.78 4.68
CA GLU A 425 26.56 34.78 5.71
C GLU A 425 27.53 34.28 6.78
N LEU A 426 27.36 33.05 7.26
CA LEU A 426 28.32 32.40 8.16
C LEU A 426 29.69 32.22 7.51
N ALA A 427 29.75 31.88 6.23
CA ALA A 427 31.01 31.80 5.49
C ALA A 427 31.69 33.16 5.34
N ARG A 428 30.92 34.23 5.09
CA ARG A 428 31.43 35.61 5.07
C ARG A 428 31.98 36.02 6.44
N ILE A 429 31.28 35.73 7.53
CA ILE A 429 31.73 36.01 8.89
C ILE A 429 33.01 35.21 9.20
N LYS A 430 33.05 33.93 8.84
CA LYS A 430 34.23 33.07 9.04
C LYS A 430 35.43 33.51 8.21
N HIS A 431 35.21 33.99 6.98
CA HIS A 431 36.25 34.56 6.13
C HIS A 431 36.71 35.94 6.63
N ALA A 432 35.81 36.77 7.16
CA ALA A 432 36.14 38.02 7.82
C ALA A 432 37.00 37.78 9.07
N LEU A 433 36.64 36.78 9.89
CA LEU A 433 37.41 36.38 11.06
C LEU A 433 38.77 35.77 10.69
N LYS A 434 38.83 34.98 9.61
CA LYS A 434 40.09 34.40 9.11
C LYS A 434 40.99 35.47 8.51
N SER A 435 40.44 36.46 7.80
CA SER A 435 41.20 37.59 7.27
C SER A 435 41.62 38.59 8.36
N SER A 436 40.90 38.70 9.47
CA SER A 436 41.37 39.43 10.64
C SER A 436 42.45 38.68 11.42
N ALA A 437 42.41 37.35 11.46
CA ALA A 437 43.46 36.52 12.07
C ALA A 437 44.76 36.52 11.25
N ILE A 438 44.65 36.53 9.91
CA ILE A 438 45.81 36.62 9.00
C ILE A 438 46.52 37.99 9.11
N LYS A 439 45.83 39.06 9.53
CA LYS A 439 46.47 40.37 9.78
C LYS A 439 47.34 40.43 11.05
N THR A 440 47.36 39.39 11.87
CA THR A 440 48.16 39.31 13.10
C THR A 440 49.37 38.37 13.01
N GLU A 441 49.54 37.65 11.90
CA GLU A 441 50.70 36.78 11.67
C GLU A 441 51.21 36.95 10.23
N ASP A 442 51.85 38.10 9.97
CA ASP A 442 52.72 38.29 8.81
C ASP A 442 54.14 38.62 9.30
N SER A 443 54.90 37.58 9.62
CA SER A 443 56.35 37.57 9.45
C SER A 443 56.80 36.20 8.95
N GLU A 444 57.29 36.21 7.70
CA GLU A 444 58.12 35.19 7.04
C GLU A 444 57.42 33.91 6.55
N THR A 445 57.09 33.84 5.25
CA THR A 445 57.96 33.24 4.19
C THR A 445 57.18 33.15 2.88
N LYS A 446 57.75 33.65 1.78
CA LYS A 446 57.19 33.59 0.41
C LYS A 446 57.17 32.15 -0.11
N CYS A 447 56.04 31.72 -0.69
CA CYS A 447 56.06 30.89 -1.90
C CYS A 447 54.74 31.01 -2.70
N SER A 448 54.93 31.08 -4.01
CA SER A 448 54.00 31.38 -5.09
C SER A 448 52.82 30.41 -5.23
N ILE A 449 51.60 30.94 -5.40
CA ILE A 449 50.46 30.19 -5.94
C ILE A 449 49.81 30.99 -7.07
N THR A 450 49.86 30.40 -8.25
CA THR A 450 49.17 30.77 -9.50
C THR A 450 47.65 30.83 -9.32
N VAL A 451 47.05 31.92 -9.79
CA VAL A 451 45.59 32.09 -9.86
C VAL A 451 45.05 31.26 -11.03
N ASN A 452 44.43 30.12 -10.74
CA ASN A 452 43.53 29.44 -11.68
C ASN A 452 42.08 29.75 -11.26
N ASN A 453 41.39 30.47 -12.14
CA ASN A 453 39.93 30.65 -12.11
C ASN A 453 39.27 29.34 -12.56
N GLU A 454 38.66 28.60 -11.63
CA GLU A 454 37.60 27.64 -11.95
C GLU A 454 36.33 28.05 -11.20
N GLU A 455 35.36 28.58 -11.95
CA GLU A 455 33.98 28.70 -11.51
C GLU A 455 33.30 27.32 -11.55
N ASN A 456 32.44 27.08 -10.55
CA ASN A 456 31.31 26.14 -10.53
C ASN A 456 31.57 24.63 -10.37
N LYS A 457 31.70 24.19 -9.10
CA LYS A 457 31.04 22.98 -8.59
C LYS A 457 30.50 23.23 -7.18
N PRO A 458 29.30 22.75 -6.82
CA PRO A 458 28.85 22.78 -5.43
C PRO A 458 29.75 21.86 -4.61
N GLU A 459 30.43 22.42 -3.60
CA GLU A 459 31.24 21.65 -2.65
C GLU A 459 30.33 20.68 -1.86
N VAL A 460 30.47 19.39 -2.18
CA VAL A 460 29.88 18.29 -1.41
C VAL A 460 30.80 18.05 -0.22
N ILE A 461 30.29 18.29 0.98
CA ILE A 461 30.99 17.90 2.21
C ILE A 461 30.95 16.38 2.27
N GLU A 462 32.11 15.73 2.13
CA GLU A 462 32.24 14.29 2.38
C GLU A 462 32.05 14.03 3.88
N PRO A 463 31.14 13.13 4.29
CA PRO A 463 30.94 12.82 5.70
C PRO A 463 32.13 12.01 6.23
N THR A 464 32.83 12.57 7.22
CA THR A 464 33.86 11.90 8.00
C THR A 464 33.23 10.95 9.01
N GLN A 465 33.11 9.66 8.68
CA GLN A 465 33.11 8.47 9.57
C GLN A 465 32.85 7.21 8.73
N ASN A 466 33.50 6.07 9.08
CA ASN A 466 33.49 4.78 8.38
C ASN A 466 32.22 4.47 7.57
N GLU A 467 32.21 4.82 6.26
CA GLU A 467 31.02 4.74 5.38
C GLU A 467 30.45 3.32 5.20
N ASN A 468 31.24 2.29 5.53
CA ASN A 468 30.92 0.89 5.28
C ASN A 468 30.22 0.17 6.44
N ASP A 469 30.02 0.83 7.59
CA ASP A 469 29.37 0.20 8.73
C ASP A 469 27.87 -0.07 8.45
N VAL A 470 27.41 -1.27 8.79
CA VAL A 470 26.05 -1.74 8.50
C VAL A 470 25.22 -1.62 9.78
N MET A 471 24.13 -0.86 9.71
CA MET A 471 23.14 -0.76 10.77
C MET A 471 21.92 -1.60 10.41
N PHE A 472 21.29 -2.22 11.41
CA PHE A 472 20.00 -2.87 11.21
C PHE A 472 18.88 -1.92 11.61
N ILE A 473 17.86 -1.81 10.76
CA ILE A 473 16.65 -1.05 11.05
C ILE A 473 15.52 -2.04 11.26
N ALA A 474 14.81 -1.90 12.38
CA ALA A 474 13.58 -2.64 12.63
C ALA A 474 12.44 -2.05 11.81
N PHE A 475 11.57 -2.92 11.30
CA PHE A 475 10.35 -2.54 10.59
C PHE A 475 9.17 -3.15 11.31
N GLY A 476 8.22 -2.31 11.72
CA GLY A 476 7.14 -2.73 12.58
C GLY A 476 5.92 -1.82 12.52
N ARG A 477 4.96 -2.14 13.38
CA ARG A 477 3.74 -1.35 13.57
C ARG A 477 3.56 -1.00 15.03
N MET A 478 3.10 0.21 15.28
CA MET A 478 2.63 0.65 16.58
C MET A 478 1.18 0.18 16.78
N TYR A 479 0.91 -0.51 17.88
CA TYR A 479 -0.44 -0.94 18.26
C TYR A 479 -1.03 -0.11 19.39
N SER A 480 -0.19 0.47 20.25
CA SER A 480 -0.64 1.36 21.31
C SER A 480 0.44 2.35 21.74
N GLY A 481 0.02 3.52 22.20
CA GLY A 481 0.87 4.63 22.62
C GLY A 481 1.63 5.28 21.47
N THR A 482 2.53 6.20 21.83
CA THR A 482 3.40 6.91 20.89
C THR A 482 4.85 6.62 21.24
N ILE A 483 5.61 6.19 20.23
CA ILE A 483 7.04 5.92 20.37
C ILE A 483 7.82 7.19 20.00
N ARG A 484 8.78 7.58 20.85
CA ARG A 484 9.54 8.83 20.68
C ARG A 484 11.04 8.57 20.65
N ARG A 485 11.78 9.43 19.95
CA ARG A 485 13.24 9.39 19.94
C ARG A 485 13.79 9.59 21.36
N GLY A 486 14.75 8.76 21.78
CA GLY A 486 15.35 8.77 23.11
C GLY A 486 14.54 8.03 24.17
N GLN A 487 13.40 7.45 23.82
CA GLN A 487 12.59 6.67 24.75
C GLN A 487 13.24 5.31 25.05
N GLU A 488 13.18 4.90 26.31
CA GLU A 488 13.58 3.56 26.75
C GLU A 488 12.43 2.58 26.53
N ILE A 489 12.72 1.44 25.90
CA ILE A 489 11.74 0.38 25.62
C ILE A 489 12.29 -0.99 26.03
N TYR A 490 11.36 -1.91 26.29
CA TYR A 490 11.67 -3.32 26.51
C TYR A 490 11.45 -4.11 25.22
N VAL A 491 12.45 -4.85 24.78
CA VAL A 491 12.39 -5.75 23.63
C VAL A 491 12.15 -7.16 24.14
N LEU A 492 11.02 -7.74 23.74
CA LEU A 492 10.64 -9.11 24.07
C LEU A 492 11.13 -10.06 22.97
N GLY A 493 11.88 -11.08 23.37
CA GLY A 493 12.37 -12.13 22.49
C GLY A 493 11.27 -13.13 22.09
N PRO A 494 11.48 -13.93 21.03
CA PRO A 494 10.46 -14.81 20.47
C PRO A 494 10.05 -15.97 21.39
N LYS A 495 10.87 -16.30 22.40
CA LYS A 495 10.60 -17.34 23.39
C LYS A 495 10.06 -16.78 24.72
N HIS A 496 9.83 -15.48 24.79
CA HIS A 496 9.27 -14.84 25.97
C HIS A 496 7.89 -15.42 26.29
N ASP A 497 7.70 -15.86 27.54
CA ASP A 497 6.46 -16.43 28.03
C ASP A 497 6.04 -15.66 29.30
N PRO A 498 5.01 -14.80 29.21
CA PRO A 498 4.55 -13.99 30.34
C PRO A 498 4.22 -14.81 31.59
N SER A 499 3.74 -16.05 31.43
CA SER A 499 3.37 -16.93 32.55
C SER A 499 4.56 -17.37 33.43
N LYS A 500 5.79 -17.23 32.95
CA LYS A 500 7.00 -17.63 33.70
C LYS A 500 7.57 -16.50 34.54
N ILE A 501 7.06 -15.28 34.39
CA ILE A 501 7.53 -14.11 35.12
C ILE A 501 6.65 -13.95 36.37
N THR A 502 7.24 -14.24 37.52
CA THR A 502 6.65 -13.92 38.83
C THR A 502 7.21 -12.58 39.32
N ASP A 503 6.33 -11.69 39.76
CA ASP A 503 6.62 -10.28 40.11
C ASP A 503 7.76 -10.06 41.13
N SER A 504 8.22 -11.08 41.85
CA SER A 504 9.19 -10.95 42.94
C SER A 504 10.68 -10.95 42.51
N ASP A 505 11.04 -11.40 41.31
CA ASP A 505 12.46 -11.58 40.88
C ASP A 505 12.79 -10.94 39.51
N PHE A 506 11.94 -10.04 39.01
CA PHE A 506 12.12 -9.45 37.68
C PHE A 506 13.18 -8.33 37.67
N TYR A 507 14.44 -8.71 37.44
CA TYR A 507 15.54 -7.77 37.19
C TYR A 507 16.01 -7.89 35.74
N VAL A 508 15.86 -6.81 34.97
CA VAL A 508 16.46 -6.66 33.64
C VAL A 508 17.78 -5.94 33.80
N ASP A 509 18.89 -6.65 33.56
CA ASP A 509 20.22 -6.05 33.59
C ASP A 509 20.36 -5.01 32.46
N GLU A 510 20.54 -3.74 32.83
CA GLU A 510 20.64 -2.62 31.89
C GLU A 510 21.86 -2.71 30.96
N LYS A 511 22.86 -3.55 31.31
CA LYS A 511 24.06 -3.76 30.50
C LYS A 511 23.98 -4.97 29.57
N CYS A 512 22.90 -5.77 29.65
CA CYS A 512 22.76 -6.96 28.83
C CYS A 512 22.49 -6.59 27.37
N THR A 513 23.45 -6.90 26.50
CA THR A 513 23.26 -6.88 25.03
C THR A 513 22.84 -8.26 24.54
N LEU A 514 22.32 -8.39 23.32
CA LEU A 514 21.92 -9.68 22.74
C LEU A 514 23.03 -10.76 22.79
N ALA A 515 24.31 -10.34 22.81
CA ALA A 515 25.46 -11.22 22.94
C ALA A 515 25.74 -11.71 24.39
N THR A 516 25.18 -11.02 25.38
CA THR A 516 25.40 -11.28 26.83
C THR A 516 24.18 -11.90 27.50
N LEU A 517 23.03 -11.98 26.82
CA LEU A 517 21.83 -12.61 27.37
C LEU A 517 22.04 -14.09 27.62
N LYS A 518 21.70 -14.53 28.84
CA LYS A 518 21.61 -15.96 29.15
C LYS A 518 20.44 -16.59 28.41
N SER A 519 20.53 -17.89 28.14
CA SER A 519 19.52 -18.68 27.40
C SER A 519 18.10 -18.55 27.95
N ASP A 520 17.97 -18.26 29.25
CA ASP A 520 16.69 -18.21 29.98
C ASP A 520 16.14 -16.78 30.08
N GLN A 521 16.90 -15.78 29.67
CA GLN A 521 16.48 -14.39 29.60
C GLN A 521 15.99 -14.06 28.19
N HIS A 522 14.84 -13.43 28.10
CA HIS A 522 14.18 -13.11 26.81
C HIS A 522 13.75 -11.64 26.73
N ILE A 523 14.29 -10.78 27.59
CA ILE A 523 13.90 -9.36 27.67
C ILE A 523 15.15 -8.52 27.72
N MET A 524 15.17 -7.47 26.91
CA MET A 524 16.26 -6.51 26.85
C MET A 524 15.71 -5.10 26.99
N LYS A 525 16.46 -4.21 27.62
CA LYS A 525 16.15 -2.78 27.63
C LYS A 525 17.00 -2.09 26.55
N THR A 526 16.38 -1.28 25.71
CA THR A 526 17.08 -0.51 24.67
C THR A 526 16.53 0.89 24.56
N ILE A 527 17.35 1.82 24.06
CA ILE A 527 16.96 3.19 23.79
C ILE A 527 16.77 3.36 22.28
N ILE A 528 15.70 4.05 21.91
CA ILE A 528 15.43 4.36 20.51
C ILE A 528 16.28 5.53 20.10
N THR A 529 17.25 5.29 19.22
CA THR A 529 18.21 6.32 18.81
C THR A 529 17.64 7.21 17.73
N ASP A 530 16.97 6.64 16.73
CA ASP A 530 16.39 7.33 15.60
C ASP A 530 15.10 6.63 15.15
N LEU A 531 14.13 7.41 14.68
CA LEU A 531 12.87 6.89 14.11
C LEU A 531 12.71 7.40 12.68
N TYR A 532 12.12 6.56 11.85
CA TYR A 532 11.95 6.79 10.44
C TYR A 532 10.60 6.29 9.94
N MET A 533 10.05 6.98 8.93
CA MET A 533 9.00 6.48 8.05
C MET A 533 9.63 5.97 6.76
N LEU A 534 9.26 4.75 6.35
CA LEU A 534 9.74 4.18 5.09
C LEU A 534 8.83 4.65 3.95
N MET A 535 9.40 5.40 3.00
CA MET A 535 8.75 6.01 1.84
C MET A 535 9.26 5.39 0.52
N GLY A 536 9.12 4.07 0.43
CA GLY A 536 9.62 3.26 -0.69
C GLY A 536 11.14 3.12 -0.64
N ARG A 537 11.87 4.05 -1.28
CA ARG A 537 13.34 4.02 -1.38
C ARG A 537 14.03 4.82 -0.27
N ASP A 538 13.32 5.79 0.27
CA ASP A 538 13.86 6.77 1.22
C ASP A 538 13.31 6.49 2.62
N LEU A 539 14.14 6.84 3.62
CA LEU A 539 13.73 6.92 5.00
C LEU A 539 13.51 8.40 5.31
N GLU A 540 12.34 8.73 5.86
CA GLU A 540 12.05 10.08 6.33
C GLU A 540 12.20 10.10 7.85
N PRO A 541 13.09 10.92 8.43
CA PRO A 541 13.23 10.99 9.89
C PRO A 541 11.97 11.58 10.51
N VAL A 542 11.51 10.98 11.60
CA VAL A 542 10.38 11.44 12.40
C VAL A 542 10.77 11.48 13.88
N ASP A 543 10.22 12.41 14.64
CA ASP A 543 10.52 12.53 16.07
C ASP A 543 9.68 11.57 16.91
N GLU A 544 8.47 11.25 16.43
CA GLU A 544 7.53 10.36 17.07
C GLU A 544 6.68 9.59 16.07
N VAL A 545 6.20 8.40 16.48
CA VAL A 545 5.23 7.62 15.71
C VAL A 545 4.08 7.17 16.61
N PRO A 546 2.85 7.68 16.37
CA PRO A 546 1.67 7.29 17.15
C PRO A 546 1.11 5.92 16.74
N ALA A 547 0.26 5.37 17.61
CA ALA A 547 -0.43 4.10 17.42
C ALA A 547 -1.16 3.99 16.06
N GLY A 548 -1.14 2.79 15.48
CA GLY A 548 -1.76 2.48 14.19
C GLY A 548 -0.82 2.62 12.99
N ASN A 549 0.31 3.29 13.14
CA ASN A 549 1.27 3.54 12.06
C ASN A 549 2.35 2.46 11.92
N ILE A 550 2.88 2.35 10.70
CA ILE A 550 4.08 1.56 10.39
C ILE A 550 5.30 2.44 10.64
N TRP A 551 6.34 1.90 11.27
CA TRP A 551 7.55 2.63 11.63
C TRP A 551 8.82 1.85 11.32
N CYS A 552 9.93 2.59 11.25
CA CYS A 552 11.29 2.10 11.19
C CYS A 552 12.13 2.71 12.33
N GLY A 553 12.99 1.93 12.99
CA GLY A 553 13.89 2.47 14.02
C GLY A 553 14.84 1.46 14.63
#